data_AF-A0A8H7A7D5-F1
#
_entry.id   AF-A0A8H7A7D5-F1
#
_cell.length_a   1.000
_cell.length_b   1.000
_cell.length_c   1.000
_cell.angle_alpha   90.00
_cell.angle_beta   90.00
_cell.angle_gamma   90.00
#
_symmetry.space_group_name_H-M   'P 1'
#
loop_
_entity.id
_entity.type
_entity.pdbx_description
1 polymer ?
#
loop_
_entity_poly.entity_id
_entity_poly.type
_entity_poly.pdbx_seq_one_letter_code
_entity_poly.pdbx_strand_id
1 'polypeptide(L)'
;MMLLSFCIFTLSLNVVFSMVIPCHPPKNSSDITPFQLTLIAPSTRACNISAPFTDECRTAEQAAPFINKAFNDYAIASVGEKAAILSLMLFETGEFKFDKNHFPAPGRTGQGTRNLMTFPFVHQYALDTPSTHSRALGLAGTNATDPIYIIRRITGCNRSTSSVRGATTSHTSVRVF
;
A
#
# COMPACT_ATOMS: atom_id res chain seq x y z
N MET A 1 58.68 31.86 18.79
CA MET A 1 57.47 32.51 19.37
C MET A 1 56.42 32.58 18.28
N MET A 2 55.42 31.70 18.38
CA MET A 2 54.27 31.57 17.48
C MET A 2 53.36 32.80 17.60
N LEU A 3 52.96 33.40 16.47
CA LEU A 3 51.84 34.33 16.43
C LEU A 3 50.69 33.64 15.69
N LEU A 4 49.62 33.41 16.45
CA LEU A 4 48.38 32.75 16.06
C LEU A 4 47.62 33.61 15.03
N SER A 5 47.31 33.03 13.88
CA SER A 5 46.30 33.54 12.96
C SER A 5 44.94 32.97 13.37
N PHE A 6 44.07 33.80 13.95
CA PHE A 6 42.71 33.44 14.30
C PHE A 6 41.81 33.51 13.05
N CYS A 7 41.46 32.34 12.49
CA CYS A 7 40.34 32.22 11.55
C CYS A 7 39.03 32.38 12.33
N ILE A 8 38.39 33.54 12.20
CA ILE A 8 37.02 33.75 12.65
C ILE A 8 36.10 33.12 11.59
N PHE A 9 35.75 31.84 11.80
CA PHE A 9 34.68 31.20 11.06
C PHE A 9 33.35 31.76 11.60
N THR A 10 32.70 32.60 10.80
CA THR A 10 31.37 33.13 11.10
C THR A 10 30.36 31.98 11.10
N LEU A 11 29.83 31.67 12.29
CA LEU A 11 28.77 30.69 12.50
C LEU A 11 27.47 31.24 11.88
N SER A 12 27.17 30.85 10.63
CA SER A 12 25.88 31.11 10.01
C SER A 12 24.81 30.29 10.72
N LEU A 13 24.05 30.97 11.59
CA LEU A 13 22.82 30.45 12.18
C LEU A 13 21.82 30.17 11.06
N ASN A 14 21.77 28.92 10.59
CA ASN A 14 20.69 28.45 9.73
C ASN A 14 19.43 28.38 10.58
N VAL A 15 18.61 29.44 10.51
CA VAL A 15 17.27 29.43 11.09
C VAL A 15 16.43 28.47 10.26
N VAL A 16 16.28 27.24 10.75
CA VAL A 16 15.36 26.26 10.19
C VAL A 16 13.95 26.73 10.52
N PHE A 17 13.31 27.45 9.60
CA PHE A 17 11.88 27.73 9.68
C PHE A 17 11.14 26.39 9.50
N SER A 18 10.83 25.72 10.61
CA SER A 18 9.83 24.64 10.61
C SER A 18 8.50 25.27 10.21
N MET A 19 8.12 25.10 8.95
CA MET A 19 6.74 25.32 8.54
C MET A 19 5.91 24.22 9.19
N VAL A 20 5.42 24.49 10.39
CA VAL A 20 4.33 23.71 10.96
C VAL A 20 3.15 23.98 10.03
N ILE A 21 2.93 23.09 9.06
CA ILE A 21 1.70 23.10 8.27
C ILE A 21 0.60 22.97 9.32
N PRO A 22 -0.27 23.98 9.50
CA PRO A 22 -1.37 23.86 10.43
C PRO A 22 -2.14 22.62 9.98
N CYS A 23 -2.18 21.60 10.85
CA CYS A 23 -3.08 20.47 10.66
C CYS A 23 -4.48 21.06 10.61
N HIS A 24 -5.00 21.26 9.39
CA HIS A 24 -6.39 21.63 9.22
C HIS A 24 -7.18 20.48 9.85
N PRO A 25 -8.09 20.76 10.81
CA PRO A 25 -8.95 19.73 11.35
C PRO A 25 -9.59 19.01 10.16
N PRO A 26 -9.63 17.67 10.15
CA PRO A 26 -10.18 16.94 9.01
C PRO A 26 -11.59 17.45 8.79
N LYS A 27 -11.77 18.26 7.73
CA LYS A 27 -13.10 18.59 7.25
C LYS A 27 -13.71 17.25 6.90
N ASN A 28 -14.79 16.87 7.59
CA ASN A 28 -15.54 15.65 7.29
C ASN A 28 -15.77 15.62 5.78
N SER A 29 -14.97 14.81 5.10
CA SER A 29 -15.02 14.76 3.65
C SER A 29 -16.18 13.86 3.28
N SER A 30 -17.04 14.35 2.40
CA SER A 30 -18.13 13.56 1.85
C SER A 30 -17.62 12.25 1.27
N ASP A 31 -18.51 11.26 1.23
CA ASP A 31 -18.29 10.01 0.51
C ASP A 31 -17.89 10.25 -0.95
N ILE A 32 -17.07 9.36 -1.49
CA ILE A 32 -16.71 9.36 -2.90
C ILE A 32 -17.90 8.87 -3.71
N THR A 33 -18.23 9.59 -4.77
CA THR A 33 -19.31 9.22 -5.70
C THR A 33 -18.78 8.41 -6.88
N PRO A 34 -19.60 7.52 -7.48
CA PRO A 34 -19.26 6.84 -8.73
C PRO A 34 -18.90 7.81 -9.87
N PHE A 35 -19.55 8.98 -9.90
CA PHE A 35 -19.25 10.03 -10.87
C PHE A 35 -17.82 10.55 -10.70
N GLN A 36 -17.38 10.83 -9.48
CA GLN A 36 -15.99 11.24 -9.21
C GLN A 36 -14.99 10.17 -9.60
N LEU A 37 -15.28 8.88 -9.32
CA LEU A 37 -14.43 7.77 -9.75
C LEU A 37 -14.32 7.70 -11.28
N THR A 38 -15.44 7.81 -11.98
CA THR A 38 -15.45 7.82 -13.45
C THR A 38 -14.72 9.04 -14.02
N LEU A 39 -14.72 10.17 -13.31
CA LEU A 39 -14.02 11.37 -13.75
C LEU A 39 -12.49 11.20 -13.70
N ILE A 40 -11.97 10.57 -12.65
CA ILE A 40 -10.52 10.38 -12.45
C ILE A 40 -9.99 9.08 -13.09
N ALA A 41 -10.85 8.08 -13.29
CA ALA A 41 -10.52 6.79 -13.88
C ALA A 41 -11.65 6.38 -14.86
N PRO A 42 -11.68 6.96 -16.07
CA PRO A 42 -12.81 6.77 -17.01
C PRO A 42 -13.08 5.32 -17.40
N SER A 43 -12.09 4.42 -17.33
CA SER A 43 -12.33 3.02 -17.67
C SER A 43 -13.18 2.28 -16.63
N THR A 44 -13.36 2.85 -15.44
CA THR A 44 -14.26 2.31 -14.40
C THR A 44 -15.75 2.46 -14.74
N ARG A 45 -16.12 3.18 -15.81
CA ARG A 45 -17.52 3.32 -16.24
C ARG A 45 -18.16 1.99 -16.63
N ALA A 46 -17.37 1.06 -17.19
CA ALA A 46 -17.88 -0.24 -17.63
C ALA A 46 -16.76 -1.27 -17.69
N CYS A 47 -17.11 -2.52 -17.38
CA CYS A 47 -16.22 -3.65 -17.58
C CYS A 47 -16.32 -4.18 -19.01
N ASN A 48 -15.16 -4.43 -19.64
CA ASN A 48 -15.11 -5.09 -20.94
C ASN A 48 -15.33 -6.59 -20.75
N ILE A 49 -16.49 -7.10 -21.20
CA ILE A 49 -16.86 -8.52 -21.09
C ILE A 49 -15.98 -9.45 -21.94
N SER A 50 -15.29 -8.91 -22.95
CA SER A 50 -14.41 -9.67 -23.84
C SER A 50 -12.94 -9.63 -23.40
N ALA A 51 -12.62 -8.88 -22.33
CA ALA A 51 -11.26 -8.82 -21.80
C ALA A 51 -10.94 -10.06 -20.94
N PRO A 52 -9.66 -10.50 -20.90
CA PRO A 52 -9.21 -11.47 -19.91
C PRO A 52 -9.55 -11.03 -18.48
N PHE A 53 -9.85 -12.00 -17.61
CA PHE A 53 -10.14 -11.77 -16.18
C PHE A 53 -11.37 -10.90 -15.90
N THR A 54 -12.38 -10.92 -16.77
CA THR A 54 -13.61 -10.10 -16.64
C THR A 54 -14.34 -10.28 -15.30
N ASP A 55 -14.28 -11.48 -14.69
CA ASP A 55 -14.88 -11.77 -13.39
C ASP A 55 -14.30 -10.93 -12.24
N GLU A 56 -13.07 -10.44 -12.39
CA GLU A 56 -12.38 -9.59 -11.41
C GLU A 56 -12.78 -8.11 -11.56
N CYS A 57 -13.23 -7.69 -12.75
CA CYS A 57 -13.48 -6.29 -13.06
C CYS A 57 -14.66 -5.70 -12.27
N ARG A 58 -14.51 -4.47 -11.75
CA ARG A 58 -15.59 -3.72 -11.08
C ARG A 58 -15.77 -2.32 -11.66
N THR A 59 -17.02 -1.88 -11.78
CA THR A 59 -17.33 -0.49 -12.17
C THR A 59 -17.24 0.47 -10.99
N ALA A 60 -17.25 1.77 -11.27
CA ALA A 60 -17.31 2.82 -10.25
C ALA A 60 -18.51 2.67 -9.30
N GLU A 61 -19.68 2.30 -9.83
CA GLU A 61 -20.91 2.06 -9.07
C GLU A 61 -20.76 0.87 -8.11
N GLN A 62 -20.05 -0.17 -8.55
CA GLN A 62 -19.79 -1.35 -7.73
C GLN A 62 -18.72 -1.08 -6.67
N ALA A 63 -17.68 -0.30 -7.00
CA ALA A 63 -16.54 -0.07 -6.12
C ALA A 63 -16.82 0.99 -5.03
N ALA A 64 -17.49 2.09 -5.36
CA ALA A 64 -17.63 3.25 -4.46
C ALA A 64 -18.22 2.90 -3.08
N PRO A 65 -19.30 2.08 -2.95
CA PRO A 65 -19.84 1.72 -1.64
C PRO A 65 -18.84 1.01 -0.73
N PHE A 66 -18.00 0.12 -1.27
CA PHE A 66 -17.01 -0.61 -0.48
C PHE A 66 -15.83 0.27 -0.10
N ILE A 67 -15.42 1.19 -0.99
CA ILE A 67 -14.38 2.17 -0.71
C ILE A 67 -14.82 3.09 0.44
N ASN A 68 -16.03 3.64 0.37
CA ASN A 68 -16.56 4.51 1.42
C ASN A 68 -16.74 3.76 2.74
N LYS A 69 -17.22 2.50 2.69
CA LYS A 69 -17.29 1.65 3.88
C LYS A 69 -15.91 1.51 4.54
N ALA A 70 -14.86 1.25 3.77
CA ALA A 70 -13.51 1.15 4.31
C ALA A 70 -12.98 2.46 4.88
N PHE A 71 -13.23 3.58 4.21
CA PHE A 71 -12.86 4.86 4.79
C PHE A 71 -13.51 5.09 6.16
N ASN A 72 -14.76 4.66 6.33
CA ASN A 72 -15.43 4.71 7.61
C ASN A 72 -14.85 3.70 8.61
N ASP A 73 -14.65 2.43 8.22
CA ASP A 73 -14.13 1.37 9.09
C ASP A 73 -12.74 1.69 9.65
N TYR A 74 -11.90 2.37 8.85
CA TYR A 74 -10.53 2.75 9.23
C TYR A 74 -10.36 4.22 9.63
N ALA A 75 -11.47 4.95 9.83
CA ALA A 75 -11.47 6.37 10.22
C ALA A 75 -10.65 7.29 9.30
N ILE A 76 -10.59 6.96 8.00
CA ILE A 76 -9.94 7.78 6.96
C ILE A 76 -10.87 8.93 6.59
N ALA A 77 -10.69 10.07 7.24
CA ALA A 77 -11.63 11.18 7.17
C ALA A 77 -11.16 12.34 6.27
N SER A 78 -9.85 12.51 6.09
CA SER A 78 -9.33 13.67 5.36
C SER A 78 -9.42 13.47 3.84
N VAL A 79 -9.71 14.55 3.09
CA VAL A 79 -9.77 14.50 1.61
C VAL A 79 -8.44 14.00 1.02
N GLY A 80 -7.31 14.50 1.55
CA GLY A 80 -5.98 14.14 1.06
C GLY A 80 -5.65 12.66 1.26
N GLU A 81 -5.99 12.11 2.42
CA GLU A 81 -5.77 10.69 2.72
C GLU A 81 -6.67 9.79 1.87
N LYS A 82 -7.96 10.12 1.74
CA LYS A 82 -8.87 9.41 0.82
C LYS A 82 -8.34 9.42 -0.61
N ALA A 83 -7.90 10.58 -1.11
CA ALA A 83 -7.37 10.73 -2.47
C ALA A 83 -6.08 9.92 -2.66
N ALA A 84 -5.16 9.95 -1.69
CA ALA A 84 -3.91 9.18 -1.75
C ALA A 84 -4.18 7.67 -1.81
N ILE A 85 -5.02 7.15 -0.91
CA ILE A 85 -5.37 5.73 -0.87
C ILE A 85 -6.13 5.32 -2.13
N LEU A 86 -7.07 6.13 -2.60
CA LEU A 86 -7.82 5.84 -3.83
C LEU A 86 -6.92 5.81 -5.06
N SER A 87 -5.97 6.75 -5.17
CA SER A 87 -5.02 6.77 -6.29
C SER A 87 -4.19 5.50 -6.33
N LEU A 88 -3.77 4.99 -5.17
CA LEU A 88 -3.05 3.72 -5.04
C LEU A 88 -3.94 2.54 -5.45
N MET A 89 -5.19 2.48 -4.97
CA MET A 89 -6.13 1.43 -5.37
C MET A 89 -6.34 1.37 -6.88
N LEU A 90 -6.54 2.53 -7.52
CA LEU A 90 -6.72 2.62 -8.98
C LEU A 90 -5.46 2.18 -9.73
N PHE A 91 -4.28 2.61 -9.27
CA PHE A 91 -3.01 2.25 -9.89
C PHE A 91 -2.75 0.74 -9.80
N GLU A 92 -2.82 0.18 -8.59
CA GLU A 92 -2.48 -1.22 -8.33
C GLU A 92 -3.46 -2.20 -8.99
N THR A 93 -4.73 -1.84 -9.16
CA THR A 93 -5.76 -2.74 -9.74
C THR A 93 -5.98 -2.53 -11.24
N GLY A 94 -5.24 -1.62 -11.87
CA GLY A 94 -5.46 -1.24 -13.27
C GLY A 94 -6.83 -0.60 -13.50
N GLU A 95 -7.25 0.29 -12.60
CA GLU A 95 -8.60 0.87 -12.52
C GLU A 95 -9.69 -0.20 -12.29
N PHE A 96 -9.52 -1.00 -11.23
CA PHE A 96 -10.43 -2.07 -10.80
C PHE A 96 -10.65 -3.19 -11.81
N LYS A 97 -9.70 -3.42 -12.72
CA LYS A 97 -9.75 -4.52 -13.69
C LYS A 97 -9.29 -5.85 -13.09
N PHE A 98 -8.40 -5.80 -12.09
CA PHE A 98 -7.75 -6.97 -11.53
C PHE A 98 -7.87 -7.02 -10.02
N ASP A 99 -8.13 -8.22 -9.49
CA ASP A 99 -8.22 -8.50 -8.07
C ASP A 99 -6.93 -9.14 -7.53
N LYS A 100 -6.14 -9.73 -8.42
CA LYS A 100 -4.85 -10.34 -8.13
C LYS A 100 -3.87 -10.05 -9.24
N ASN A 101 -2.60 -10.27 -8.97
CA ASN A 101 -1.58 -10.14 -10.00
C ASN A 101 -1.59 -11.33 -10.96
N HIS A 102 -1.65 -11.03 -12.26
CA HIS A 102 -1.52 -11.98 -13.37
C HIS A 102 -0.23 -11.81 -14.17
N PHE A 103 0.61 -10.82 -13.85
CA PHE A 103 1.71 -10.37 -14.70
C PHE A 103 3.08 -10.29 -13.97
N PRO A 104 4.17 -10.68 -14.67
CA PRO A 104 4.16 -11.57 -15.85
C PRO A 104 3.49 -12.92 -15.51
N ALA A 105 2.90 -13.60 -16.49
CA ALA A 105 2.16 -14.84 -16.26
C ALA A 105 3.02 -15.89 -15.51
N PRO A 106 2.48 -16.60 -14.49
CA PRO A 106 1.09 -16.61 -14.01
C PRO A 106 0.78 -15.57 -12.90
N GLY A 107 1.62 -14.55 -12.73
CA GLY A 107 1.57 -13.60 -11.62
C GLY A 107 2.45 -14.00 -10.44
N ARG A 108 2.43 -13.21 -9.37
CA ARG A 108 3.21 -13.47 -8.14
C ARG A 108 2.32 -14.04 -7.05
N THR A 109 2.63 -15.26 -6.62
CA THR A 109 1.93 -15.91 -5.50
C THR A 109 2.18 -15.16 -4.19
N GLY A 110 1.15 -15.00 -3.37
CA GLY A 110 1.27 -14.34 -2.06
C GLY A 110 1.19 -12.80 -2.11
N GLN A 111 0.92 -12.23 -3.29
CA GLN A 111 0.58 -10.82 -3.43
C GLN A 111 -0.88 -10.58 -2.96
N GLY A 112 -1.12 -9.46 -2.26
CA GLY A 112 -2.42 -9.16 -1.64
C GLY A 112 -3.54 -9.01 -2.67
N THR A 113 -4.78 -9.24 -2.22
CA THR A 113 -5.97 -8.97 -3.04
C THR A 113 -6.14 -7.47 -3.21
N ARG A 114 -6.19 -6.99 -4.47
CA ARG A 114 -6.31 -5.58 -4.89
C ARG A 114 -5.22 -4.60 -4.43
N ASN A 115 -4.34 -4.99 -3.50
CA ASN A 115 -3.09 -4.31 -3.18
C ASN A 115 -1.93 -5.08 -3.83
N LEU A 116 -1.62 -4.73 -5.07
CA LEU A 116 -0.61 -5.40 -5.90
C LEU A 116 0.80 -4.83 -5.71
N MET A 117 1.06 -4.18 -4.58
CA MET A 117 2.40 -3.80 -4.18
C MET A 117 3.26 -5.04 -3.89
N THR A 118 4.57 -4.96 -4.12
CA THR A 118 5.50 -6.03 -3.77
C THR A 118 6.26 -5.68 -2.50
N PHE A 119 6.58 -6.71 -1.70
CA PHE A 119 7.28 -6.51 -0.44
C PHE A 119 8.58 -5.70 -0.55
N PRO A 120 9.49 -5.91 -1.52
CA PRO A 120 10.74 -5.15 -1.59
C PRO A 120 10.51 -3.63 -1.59
N PHE A 121 9.52 -3.14 -2.33
CA PHE A 121 9.23 -1.71 -2.40
C PHE A 121 8.48 -1.19 -1.17
N VAL A 122 7.53 -1.98 -0.63
CA VAL A 122 6.86 -1.64 0.64
C VAL A 122 7.87 -1.59 1.79
N HIS A 123 8.85 -2.49 1.79
CA HIS A 123 9.90 -2.56 2.81
C HIS A 123 10.85 -1.37 2.70
N GLN A 124 11.29 -1.00 1.49
CA GLN A 124 12.08 0.22 1.26
C GLN A 124 11.32 1.47 1.73
N TYR A 125 10.05 1.61 1.35
CA TYR A 125 9.21 2.71 1.80
C TYR A 125 9.09 2.77 3.34
N ALA A 126 8.92 1.60 3.99
CA ALA A 126 8.83 1.52 5.44
C ALA A 126 10.17 1.81 6.15
N LEU A 127 11.31 1.51 5.51
CA LEU A 127 12.62 1.91 6.02
C LEU A 127 12.82 3.43 5.90
N ASP A 128 12.35 4.04 4.82
CA ASP A 128 12.48 5.49 4.61
C ASP A 128 11.47 6.31 5.42
N THR A 129 10.49 5.64 6.05
CA THR A 129 9.45 6.28 6.87
C THR A 129 9.82 6.24 8.36
N PRO A 130 10.06 7.39 9.03
CA PRO A 130 10.55 7.40 10.42
C PRO A 130 9.67 6.63 11.42
N SER A 131 8.34 6.65 11.24
CA SER A 131 7.40 6.00 12.15
C SER A 131 7.37 4.46 12.04
N THR A 132 7.87 3.89 10.94
CA THR A 132 7.87 2.44 10.68
C THR A 132 9.28 1.85 10.58
N HIS A 133 10.32 2.68 10.46
CA HIS A 133 11.72 2.28 10.27
C HIS A 133 12.18 1.16 11.20
N SER A 134 12.05 1.34 12.52
CA SER A 134 12.53 0.38 13.52
C SER A 134 11.86 -0.99 13.39
N ARG A 135 10.57 -1.02 13.09
CA ARG A 135 9.80 -2.25 12.86
C ARG A 135 10.18 -2.89 11.53
N ALA A 136 10.44 -2.08 10.50
CA ALA A 136 10.83 -2.54 9.17
C ALA A 136 12.21 -3.22 9.16
N LEU A 137 13.17 -2.79 9.99
CA LEU A 137 14.47 -3.44 10.13
C LEU A 137 14.37 -4.93 10.47
N GLY A 138 13.37 -5.31 11.28
CA GLY A 138 13.15 -6.70 11.69
C GLY A 138 12.56 -7.61 10.60
N LEU A 139 12.06 -7.05 9.49
CA LEU A 139 11.34 -7.80 8.46
C LEU A 139 12.25 -8.35 7.36
N ALA A 140 13.39 -7.72 7.07
CA ALA A 140 14.34 -8.20 6.07
C ALA A 140 15.04 -9.48 6.53
N GLY A 141 14.84 -10.57 5.80
CA GLY A 141 15.65 -11.80 5.92
C GLY A 141 16.81 -11.80 4.94
N THR A 142 17.52 -12.94 4.84
CA THR A 142 18.71 -13.07 3.97
C THR A 142 18.41 -12.88 2.48
N ASN A 143 17.15 -12.91 2.05
CA ASN A 143 16.71 -12.61 0.67
C ASN A 143 15.41 -11.78 0.69
N ALA A 144 15.52 -10.46 0.79
CA ALA A 144 14.37 -9.54 0.74
C ALA A 144 13.57 -9.57 -0.58
N THR A 145 14.07 -10.29 -1.59
CA THR A 145 13.44 -10.48 -2.91
C THR A 145 12.64 -11.78 -3.05
N ASP A 146 12.70 -12.71 -2.08
CA ASP A 146 11.93 -13.95 -2.10
C ASP A 146 10.62 -13.82 -1.30
N PRO A 147 9.46 -13.64 -1.96
CA PRO A 147 8.18 -13.46 -1.27
C PRO A 147 7.78 -14.69 -0.43
N ILE A 148 8.27 -15.90 -0.74
CA ILE A 148 7.96 -17.11 0.04
C ILE A 148 8.69 -17.08 1.38
N TYR A 149 9.95 -16.64 1.40
CA TYR A 149 10.73 -16.54 2.64
C TYR A 149 10.13 -15.50 3.60
N ILE A 150 9.69 -14.36 3.08
CA ILE A 150 9.09 -13.27 3.85
C ILE A 150 7.73 -13.70 4.44
N ILE A 151 6.86 -14.33 3.64
CA ILE A 151 5.56 -14.83 4.13
C ILE A 151 5.78 -15.85 5.26
N ARG A 152 6.74 -16.77 5.14
CA ARG A 152 7.07 -17.74 6.20
C ARG A 152 7.51 -17.05 7.50
N ARG A 153 8.26 -15.95 7.41
CA ARG A 153 8.72 -15.20 8.58
C ARG A 153 7.59 -14.40 9.25
N ILE A 154 6.73 -13.76 8.46
CA ILE A 154 5.60 -12.96 8.97
C ILE A 154 4.52 -13.86 9.58
N THR A 155 4.22 -15.01 8.95
CA THR A 155 3.15 -15.91 9.41
C THR A 155 3.57 -16.87 10.53
N GLY A 156 4.86 -16.95 10.87
CA GLY A 156 5.38 -17.93 11.84
C GLY A 156 5.21 -19.40 11.42
N CYS A 157 4.69 -19.66 10.22
CA CYS A 157 4.46 -20.99 9.69
C CYS A 157 5.76 -21.59 9.16
N ASN A 158 6.57 -22.12 10.09
CA ASN A 158 7.69 -22.98 9.74
C ASN A 158 7.14 -24.37 9.39
N ARG A 159 6.77 -24.61 8.13
CA ARG A 159 6.45 -25.97 7.68
C ARG A 159 7.75 -26.76 7.59
N SER A 160 8.17 -27.33 8.72
CA SER A 160 9.08 -28.46 8.72
C SER A 160 8.53 -29.49 7.73
N THR A 161 9.40 -29.97 6.86
CA THR A 161 9.12 -31.06 5.93
C THR A 161 8.78 -32.31 6.74
N SER A 162 7.53 -32.44 7.14
CA SER A 162 7.00 -33.62 7.81
C SER A 162 5.76 -34.05 7.03
N SER A 163 5.99 -35.01 6.15
CA SER A 163 5.06 -36.07 5.71
C SER A 163 3.60 -35.68 5.44
N VAL A 164 3.22 -35.87 4.18
CA VAL A 164 1.84 -35.91 3.69
C VAL A 164 0.98 -36.80 4.60
N ARG A 165 0.08 -36.21 5.38
CA ARG A 165 -1.16 -36.88 5.82
C ARG A 165 -2.24 -35.83 6.08
N GLY A 166 -3.42 -36.11 5.53
CA GLY A 166 -4.49 -35.16 5.31
C GLY A 166 -4.96 -34.43 6.57
N ALA A 167 -5.08 -33.11 6.46
CA ALA A 167 -5.87 -32.30 7.35
C ALA A 167 -6.55 -31.23 6.48
N THR A 168 -7.87 -31.36 6.39
CA THR A 168 -8.80 -30.47 5.70
C THR A 168 -8.77 -29.10 6.38
N THR A 169 -8.05 -28.13 5.82
CA THR A 169 -8.07 -26.75 6.32
C THR A 169 -9.10 -25.94 5.56
N SER A 170 -10.20 -25.62 6.25
CA SER A 170 -11.16 -24.59 5.87
C SER A 170 -10.42 -23.28 5.58
N HIS A 171 -10.50 -22.81 4.34
CA HIS A 171 -9.95 -21.52 3.94
C HIS A 171 -10.81 -20.40 4.53
N THR A 172 -10.44 -19.90 5.71
CA THR A 172 -10.88 -18.58 6.15
C THR A 172 -10.10 -17.56 5.32
N SER A 173 -10.68 -17.20 4.16
CA SER A 173 -10.25 -16.05 3.38
C SER A 173 -10.34 -14.83 4.27
N VAL A 174 -9.19 -14.34 4.73
CA VAL A 174 -9.08 -13.00 5.29
C VAL A 174 -9.29 -12.06 4.09
N ARG A 175 -10.55 -11.68 3.85
CA ARG A 175 -10.91 -10.65 2.88
C ARG A 175 -10.45 -9.31 3.44
N VAL A 176 -9.24 -8.91 3.08
CA VAL A 176 -8.88 -7.50 3.01
C VAL A 176 -9.09 -7.12 1.56
N PHE A 177 -10.30 -6.60 1.30
CA PHE A 177 -10.87 -6.19 0.01
C PHE A 177 -11.12 -7.25 -1.06
#